data_AF-A0A2V8X0A3-F1
#
_entry.id   AF-A0A2V8X0A3-F1
#
_cell.length_a   1.000
_cell.length_b   1.000
_cell.length_c   1.000
_cell.angle_alpha   90.00
_cell.angle_beta   90.00
_cell.angle_gamma   90.00
#
_symmetry.space_group_name_H-M   'P 1'
#
loop_
_entity.id
_entity.type
_entity.pdbx_description
1 polymer ?
#
loop_
_entity_poly.entity_id
_entity_poly.type
_entity_poly.pdbx_seq_one_letter_code
_entity_poly.pdbx_strand_id
1 'polypeptide(L)'
;MSDWKFAQKEVSEELALLHHFSIKKNQKDGDIDFLVTVKEFAAPPKGQYARFFAQADKFVNQGTAPILPTGWGNSLLDALCACVRMIRQFPYEGETTPAAKSAPGA
;
A
#
# COMPACT_ATOMS: atom_id res chain seq x y z
N MET A 1 -1.37 23.88 11.88
CA MET A 1 -2.60 23.23 12.36
C MET A 1 -3.21 22.53 11.16
N SER A 2 -3.62 21.26 11.29
CA SER A 2 -4.06 20.47 10.12
C SER A 2 -5.56 20.63 9.94
N ASP A 3 -5.95 21.75 9.33
CA ASP A 3 -7.35 22.22 9.28
C ASP A 3 -8.28 21.31 8.47
N TRP A 4 -7.73 20.42 7.63
CA TRP A 4 -8.48 19.46 6.84
C TRP A 4 -9.28 18.46 7.68
N LYS A 5 -8.88 18.20 8.93
CA LYS A 5 -9.58 17.23 9.82
C LYS A 5 -10.98 17.70 10.19
N PHE A 6 -11.23 19.02 10.21
CA PHE A 6 -12.56 19.58 10.48
C PHE A 6 -13.55 19.37 9.33
N ALA A 7 -13.08 18.97 8.16
CA ALA A 7 -13.97 18.62 7.06
C ALA A 7 -14.72 17.30 7.30
N GLN A 8 -14.22 16.44 8.20
CA GLN A 8 -14.92 15.20 8.56
C GLN A 8 -16.11 15.50 9.47
N LYS A 9 -17.30 15.13 9.01
CA LYS A 9 -18.54 15.27 9.80
C LYS A 9 -18.92 13.96 10.48
N GLU A 10 -18.65 12.84 9.82
CA GLU A 10 -18.96 11.50 10.34
C GLU A 10 -17.70 10.63 10.36
N VAL A 11 -17.42 9.96 11.48
CA VAL A 11 -16.21 9.11 11.62
C VAL A 11 -16.22 7.96 10.60
N SER A 12 -17.41 7.47 10.22
CA SER A 12 -17.57 6.43 9.19
C SER A 12 -17.20 6.86 7.77
N GLU A 13 -17.00 8.15 7.52
CA GLU A 13 -16.49 8.65 6.23
C GLU A 13 -15.01 8.29 6.03
N GLU A 14 -14.30 7.96 7.13
CA GLU A 14 -12.88 7.62 7.13
C GLU A 14 -12.03 8.62 6.32
N LEU A 15 -12.31 9.92 6.49
CA LEU A 15 -11.60 10.98 5.80
C LEU A 15 -10.11 10.89 6.10
N ALA A 16 -9.29 10.81 5.04
CA ALA A 16 -7.86 10.71 5.15
C ALA A 16 -7.12 11.68 4.24
N LEU A 17 -6.01 12.22 4.74
CA LEU A 17 -4.99 12.87 3.93
C LEU A 17 -4.06 11.80 3.35
N LEU A 18 -3.83 11.85 2.04
CA LEU A 18 -2.99 10.90 1.34
C LEU A 18 -1.58 11.44 1.13
N HIS A 19 -0.59 10.67 1.57
CA HIS A 19 0.82 10.91 1.33
C HIS A 19 1.35 9.85 0.37
N HIS A 20 1.97 10.27 -0.73
CA HIS A 20 2.47 9.36 -1.76
C HIS A 20 4.00 9.28 -1.68
N PHE A 21 4.52 8.06 -1.71
CA PHE A 21 5.94 7.74 -1.69
C PHE A 21 6.26 6.76 -2.79
N SER A 22 7.47 6.83 -3.35
CA SER A 22 7.97 5.83 -4.28
C SER A 22 9.15 5.09 -3.67
N ILE A 23 9.22 3.78 -3.91
CA ILE A 23 10.39 2.97 -3.59
C ILE A 23 10.76 2.08 -4.77
N LYS A 24 12.02 2.18 -5.18
CA LYS A 24 12.62 1.27 -6.15
C LYS A 24 13.15 0.03 -5.44
N LYS A 25 12.72 -1.15 -5.90
CA LYS A 25 13.24 -2.44 -5.47
C LYS A 25 14.06 -3.06 -6.58
N ASN A 26 15.36 -3.21 -6.34
CA ASN A 26 16.26 -3.91 -7.25
C ASN A 26 16.16 -5.41 -7.00
N GLN A 27 15.87 -6.18 -8.04
CA GLN A 27 15.82 -7.65 -8.00
C GLN A 27 16.46 -8.25 -9.26
N LYS A 28 16.70 -9.56 -9.25
CA LYS A 28 17.48 -10.23 -10.30
C LYS A 28 16.91 -10.00 -11.71
N ASP A 29 15.59 -9.89 -11.81
CA ASP A 29 14.85 -9.74 -13.07
C ASP A 29 14.60 -8.27 -13.47
N GLY A 30 15.12 -7.32 -12.69
CA GLY A 30 15.04 -5.88 -12.99
C GLY A 30 14.69 -5.02 -11.78
N ASP A 31 14.72 -3.70 -11.99
CA ASP A 31 14.28 -2.72 -10.99
C ASP A 31 12.76 -2.54 -11.09
N ILE A 32 12.09 -2.57 -9.94
CA ILE A 32 10.63 -2.45 -9.85
C ILE A 32 10.27 -1.30 -8.92
N ASP A 33 9.54 -0.33 -9.46
CA ASP A 33 9.05 0.80 -8.69
C ASP A 33 7.69 0.46 -8.05
N PHE A 34 7.59 0.74 -6.75
CA PHE A 34 6.37 0.63 -5.97
C PHE A 34 5.91 2.03 -5.57
N LEU A 35 4.62 2.29 -5.71
CA LEU A 35 3.95 3.45 -5.12
C LEU A 35 3.38 3.03 -3.77
N VAL A 36 3.77 3.73 -2.70
CA VAL A 36 3.22 3.55 -1.36
C VAL A 36 2.36 4.75 -1.02
N THR A 37 1.09 4.50 -0.72
CA THR A 37 0.17 5.52 -0.23
C THR A 37 0.01 5.34 1.28
N VAL A 38 0.32 6.40 2.05
CA VAL A 38 0.02 6.46 3.47
C VAL A 38 -1.22 7.33 3.68
N LYS A 39 -2.26 6.72 4.24
CA LYS A 39 -3.49 7.36 4.67
C LYS A 39 -3.31 7.84 6.11
N GLU A 40 -3.30 9.15 6.32
CA GLU A 40 -3.47 9.74 7.64
C GLU A 40 -4.96 10.02 7.84
N PHE A 41 -5.63 9.26 8.70
CA PHE A 41 -7.04 9.45 8.99
C PHE A 41 -7.27 10.60 9.99
N ALA A 42 -8.34 11.37 9.79
CA ALA A 42 -8.73 12.45 10.70
C ALA A 42 -9.05 11.92 12.11
N ALA A 43 -9.75 10.78 12.18
CA ALA A 43 -9.96 9.97 13.37
C ALA A 43 -9.55 8.51 13.12
N PRO A 44 -9.08 7.76 14.15
CA PRO A 44 -8.78 6.34 13.98
C PRO A 44 -10.02 5.57 13.48
N PRO A 45 -9.89 4.73 12.43
CA PRO A 45 -10.98 3.86 11.98
C PRO A 45 -11.47 2.92 13.07
N LYS A 46 -12.69 2.40 12.92
CA LYS A 46 -13.30 1.50 13.93
C LYS A 46 -12.42 0.27 14.16
N GLY A 47 -12.07 0.00 15.41
CA GLY A 47 -11.23 -1.13 15.80
C GLY A 47 -9.72 -0.91 15.61
N GLN A 48 -9.30 0.28 15.17
CA GLN A 48 -7.89 0.65 15.04
C GLN A 48 -7.49 1.73 16.04
N TYR A 49 -6.30 1.58 16.62
CA TYR A 49 -5.71 2.58 17.52
C TYR A 49 -4.84 3.58 16.76
N ALA A 50 -4.25 3.15 15.64
CA ALA A 50 -3.38 3.94 14.79
C ALA A 50 -4.18 4.76 13.76
N ARG A 51 -3.66 5.94 13.41
CA ARG A 51 -4.24 6.84 12.39
C ARG A 51 -3.52 6.79 11.05
N PHE A 52 -2.36 6.15 10.99
CA PHE A 52 -1.56 6.06 9.77
C PHE A 52 -1.60 4.64 9.24
N PHE A 53 -2.02 4.50 7.99
CA PHE A 53 -2.05 3.24 7.28
C PHE A 53 -1.32 3.37 5.95
N ALA A 54 -0.25 2.62 5.77
CA ALA A 54 0.51 2.54 4.53
C ALA A 54 0.09 1.31 3.73
N GLN A 55 0.00 1.47 2.42
CA GLN A 55 -0.30 0.38 1.49
C GLN A 55 0.47 0.61 0.18
N ALA A 56 1.07 -0.46 -0.36
CA ALA A 56 1.66 -0.43 -1.69
C ALA A 56 0.62 -0.65 -2.80
N ASP A 57 0.94 -0.22 -4.01
CA ASP A 57 0.14 -0.41 -5.23
C ASP A 57 0.21 -1.82 -5.80
N LYS A 58 1.27 -2.57 -5.47
CA LYS A 58 1.62 -3.87 -6.05
C LYS A 58 1.68 -4.98 -5.01
N PHE A 59 1.19 -6.17 -5.39
CA PHE A 59 1.37 -7.39 -4.60
C PHE A 59 2.81 -7.88 -4.64
N VAL A 60 3.21 -8.65 -3.63
CA VAL A 60 4.48 -9.39 -3.56
C VAL A 60 4.19 -10.87 -3.32
N ASN A 61 5.20 -11.73 -3.49
CA ASN A 61 5.12 -13.18 -3.26
C ASN A 61 4.05 -13.89 -4.13
N GLN A 62 3.80 -13.40 -5.34
CA GLN A 62 2.66 -13.80 -6.17
C GLN A 62 2.62 -15.30 -6.48
N GLY A 63 3.75 -15.96 -6.73
CA GLY A 63 3.82 -17.37 -7.07
C GLY A 63 3.63 -18.33 -5.91
N THR A 64 3.69 -17.84 -4.65
CA THR A 64 3.37 -18.66 -3.47
C THR A 64 2.03 -18.26 -2.87
N ALA A 65 1.92 -17.01 -2.44
CA ALA A 65 0.72 -16.45 -1.84
C ALA A 65 0.78 -14.91 -2.01
N PRO A 66 -0.04 -14.33 -2.90
CA PRO A 66 -0.05 -12.88 -3.13
C PRO A 66 -0.37 -12.12 -1.84
N ILE A 67 0.56 -11.26 -1.43
CA ILE A 67 0.40 -10.40 -0.25
C ILE A 67 0.49 -8.95 -0.70
N LEU A 68 -0.42 -8.12 -0.23
CA LEU A 68 -0.31 -6.67 -0.42
C LEU A 68 0.53 -6.08 0.73
N PRO A 69 1.70 -5.47 0.45
CA PRO A 69 2.48 -4.80 1.46
C PRO A 69 1.65 -3.69 2.13
N THR A 70 1.46 -3.82 3.44
CA THR A 70 0.66 -2.89 4.23
C THR A 70 1.30 -2.66 5.61
N GLY A 71 0.90 -1.60 6.31
CA GLY A 71 1.43 -1.31 7.63
C GLY A 71 0.65 -0.24 8.37
N TRP A 72 0.34 -0.49 9.65
CA TRP A 72 -0.19 0.51 10.57
C TRP A 72 0.92 1.15 11.38
N GLY A 73 0.77 2.43 11.72
CA GLY A 73 1.75 3.16 12.52
C GLY A 73 1.16 4.29 13.35
N ASN A 74 1.85 4.65 14.43
CA ASN A 74 1.50 5.80 15.26
C ASN A 74 1.94 7.12 14.61
N SER A 75 2.82 7.05 13.61
CA SER A 75 3.27 8.16 12.78
C SER A 75 3.29 7.77 11.29
N LEU A 76 3.41 8.78 10.44
CA LEU A 76 3.61 8.61 9.00
C LEU A 76 4.80 7.67 8.68
N LEU A 77 5.92 7.89 9.39
CA LEU A 77 7.15 7.14 9.18
C LEU A 77 7.01 5.69 9.65
N ASP A 78 6.36 5.44 10.79
CA ASP A 78 6.15 4.08 11.30
C ASP A 78 5.35 3.22 10.32
N ALA A 79 4.24 3.77 9.80
CA ALA A 79 3.40 3.10 8.82
C ALA A 79 4.17 2.82 7.53
N LEU A 80 4.90 3.82 7.01
CA LEU A 80 5.73 3.68 5.82
C LEU A 80 6.82 2.61 6.02
N CYS A 81 7.52 2.63 7.15
CA CYS A 81 8.55 1.64 7.48
C CYS A 81 7.97 0.22 7.55
N ALA A 82 6.80 0.03 8.17
CA ALA A 82 6.13 -1.27 8.22
C ALA A 82 5.82 -1.81 6.82
N CYS A 83 5.24 -0.98 5.94
CA CYS A 83 4.94 -1.37 4.55
C CYS A 83 6.22 -1.67 3.75
N VAL A 84 7.23 -0.79 3.82
CA VAL A 84 8.52 -0.96 3.11
C VAL A 84 9.27 -2.22 3.57
N ARG A 85 9.15 -2.62 4.84
CA ARG A 85 9.74 -3.88 5.33
C ARG A 85 9.15 -5.09 4.58
N MET A 86 7.84 -5.12 4.36
CA MET A 86 7.21 -6.18 3.57
C MET A 86 7.68 -6.17 2.11
N ILE A 87 7.77 -4.99 1.49
CA ILE A 87 8.31 -4.84 0.12
C ILE A 87 9.72 -5.41 0.02
N ARG A 88 10.56 -5.20 1.03
CA ARG A 88 11.94 -5.74 1.05
C ARG A 88 11.97 -7.25 1.27
N GLN A 89 11.11 -7.77 2.15
CA GLN A 89 11.11 -9.16 2.58
C GLN A 89 10.69 -10.14 1.47
N PHE A 90 9.71 -9.77 0.65
CA PHE A 90 9.10 -10.68 -0.31
C PHE A 90 9.45 -10.31 -1.76
N PRO A 91 9.80 -11.27 -2.63
CA PRO A 91 10.08 -11.00 -4.04
C PRO A 91 8.83 -10.49 -4.76
N TYR A 92 9.03 -9.75 -5.85
CA TYR A 92 7.95 -9.41 -6.77
C TYR A 92 8.11 -10.27 -8.02
N GLU A 93 7.12 -11.09 -8.30
CA GLU A 93 7.21 -12.11 -9.36
C GLU A 93 6.42 -11.72 -10.62
N GLY A 94 5.91 -10.49 -10.68
CA GLY A 94 5.11 -9.98 -11.79
C GLY A 94 3.60 -10.05 -11.53
N GLU A 95 2.85 -9.21 -12.24
CA GLU A 95 1.41 -9.40 -12.37
C GLU A 95 1.20 -10.63 -13.25
N THR A 96 0.77 -11.74 -12.66
CA THR A 96 0.07 -12.77 -13.44
C THR A 96 -1.30 -12.17 -13.79
N THR A 97 -1.35 -11.29 -14.78
CA THR A 97 -2.61 -10.89 -15.40
C THR A 97 -3.20 -12.15 -16.03
N PRO A 98 -4.36 -12.68 -15.60
CA PRO A 98 -5.04 -13.73 -16.33
C PRO A 98 -5.80 -13.14 -17.52
N ALA A 99 -5.14 -12.32 -18.34
CA ALA A 99 -5.71 -11.72 -19.55
C ALA A 99 -4.68 -11.74 -20.69
N ALA A 100 -4.48 -12.92 -21.24
CA ALA A 100 -4.28 -13.17 -22.69
C ALA A 100 -4.15 -14.70 -22.95
N LYS A 101 -5.15 -15.48 -22.53
CA LYS A 101 -5.44 -16.77 -23.16
C LYS A 101 -6.78 -16.66 -23.90
N SER A 102 -6.76 -15.97 -25.03
CA SER A 102 -7.75 -16.05 -26.12
C SER A 102 -7.13 -15.33 -27.32
N ALA A 103 -6.79 -15.94 -28.44
CA ALA A 103 -7.11 -17.25 -28.99
C ALA A 103 -6.00 -17.66 -29.99
N PRO A 104 -5.82 -18.97 -30.29
CA PRO A 104 -5.05 -19.40 -31.44
C PRO A 104 -5.90 -19.29 -32.72
N GLY A 105 -5.28 -18.76 -33.77
CA GLY A 105 -5.55 -18.93 -35.21
C GLY A 105 -6.98 -19.16 -35.72
N ALA A 106 -7.42 -18.26 -36.60
CA ALA A 106 -8.12 -18.59 -37.85
C ALA A 106 -7.77 -17.53 -38.90
#